data_AF-A0A946KXV7-F1
#
_entry.id   AF-A0A946KXV7-F1
#
_cell.length_a   1.000
_cell.length_b   1.000
_cell.length_c   1.000
_cell.angle_alpha   90.00
_cell.angle_beta   90.00
_cell.angle_gamma   90.00
#
_symmetry.space_group_name_H-M   'P 1'
#
loop_
_entity.id
_entity.type
_entity.pdbx_description
1 polymer ?
#
loop_
_entity_poly.entity_id
_entity_poly.type
_entity_poly.pdbx_seq_one_letter_code
_entity_poly.pdbx_strand_id
1 'polypeptide(L)'
;MMKPNDKNIESEIVLEFEKIRPAITRLLQSQTGNKELNINLGKSKNINTNEIIINPSILVNSVTTSKLDFKELIIGTVVHEAIHSMQDYNFEIDKDLKKYVEETTGLSNIEEVLEVLAGPFGKYVFEILIHSYEEYYFVKEFQGLSSIFEDVYKESFNQIKNLKAFNQFLSLLFHNITDYLQVDISSFNKNIQTSVIESEKLLSKFTYDSNNLEEVIELTIQIIDICRVNKLLPDLREYSLGEQREILESMDDNIVDDLNKVLIPSSTNVTTGNTLEKFLGEKGKQSDDEKL
;
A
#
# COMPACT_ATOMS: atom_id res chain seq x y z
N MET A 1 -1.65 27.82 8.27
CA MET A 1 -2.82 27.67 9.16
C MET A 1 -2.38 26.96 10.45
N MET A 2 -2.99 27.24 11.61
CA MET A 2 -2.67 26.52 12.86
C MET A 2 -3.21 25.08 12.79
N LYS A 3 -2.45 24.11 13.30
CA LYS A 3 -2.92 22.73 13.48
C LYS A 3 -4.08 22.67 14.49
N PRO A 4 -5.02 21.71 14.34
CA PRO A 4 -6.06 21.44 15.34
C PRO A 4 -5.45 21.16 16.72
N ASN A 5 -6.13 21.55 17.80
CA ASN A 5 -5.81 21.00 19.12
C ASN A 5 -6.30 19.53 19.18
N ASP A 6 -5.53 18.63 19.79
CA ASP A 6 -5.83 17.18 19.86
C ASP A 6 -7.26 16.83 20.31
N LYS A 7 -7.88 17.69 21.15
CA LYS A 7 -9.27 17.50 21.63
C LYS A 7 -10.37 17.69 20.57
N ASN A 8 -10.06 18.11 19.34
CA ASN A 8 -11.07 18.41 18.32
C ASN A 8 -10.67 17.96 16.89
N ILE A 9 -9.60 17.18 16.76
CA ILE A 9 -9.05 16.77 15.46
C ILE A 9 -10.05 15.98 14.62
N GLU A 10 -10.79 15.05 15.24
CA GLU A 10 -11.82 14.25 14.56
C GLU A 10 -12.95 15.12 13.99
N SER A 11 -13.46 16.08 14.78
CA SER A 11 -14.49 17.01 14.32
C SER A 11 -14.01 17.85 13.14
N GLU A 12 -12.76 18.31 13.17
CA GLU A 12 -12.16 19.12 12.10
C GLU A 12 -11.94 18.30 10.83
N ILE A 13 -11.55 17.03 10.96
CA ILE A 13 -11.45 16.07 9.86
C ILE A 13 -12.81 15.86 9.21
N VAL A 14 -13.86 15.59 10.00
CA VAL A 14 -15.22 15.42 9.48
C VAL A 14 -15.68 16.68 8.74
N LEU A 15 -15.47 17.86 9.33
CA LEU A 15 -15.86 19.12 8.70
C LEU A 15 -15.11 19.39 7.39
N GLU A 16 -13.82 19.07 7.30
CA GLU A 16 -13.06 19.27 6.07
C GLU A 16 -13.39 18.20 5.03
N PHE A 17 -13.55 16.94 5.43
CA PHE A 17 -14.02 15.85 4.57
C PHE A 17 -15.35 16.22 3.90
N GLU A 18 -16.33 16.69 4.67
CA GLU A 18 -17.64 17.07 4.13
C GLU A 18 -17.56 18.21 3.09
N LYS A 19 -16.58 19.12 3.21
CA LYS A 19 -16.35 20.19 2.22
C LYS A 19 -15.72 19.66 0.94
N ILE A 20 -14.73 18.77 1.03
CA ILE A 20 -14.01 18.24 -0.14
C ILE A 20 -14.75 17.09 -0.82
N ARG A 21 -15.60 16.37 -0.07
CA ARG A 21 -16.32 15.18 -0.52
C ARG A 21 -16.94 15.35 -1.91
N PRO A 22 -17.77 16.38 -2.18
CA PRO A 22 -18.44 16.49 -3.49
C PRO A 22 -17.48 16.66 -4.68
N ALA A 23 -16.29 17.23 -4.47
CA ALA A 23 -15.29 17.36 -5.51
C ALA A 23 -14.61 16.01 -5.78
N ILE A 24 -14.19 15.32 -4.72
CA ILE A 24 -13.54 14.01 -4.82
C ILE A 24 -14.51 12.96 -5.37
N THR A 25 -15.77 12.94 -4.93
CA THR A 25 -16.78 12.03 -5.48
C THR A 25 -16.90 12.20 -7.00
N ARG A 26 -17.03 13.45 -7.49
CA ARG A 26 -17.14 13.71 -8.94
C ARG A 26 -15.90 13.29 -9.71
N LEU A 27 -14.72 13.48 -9.12
CA LEU A 27 -13.45 13.01 -9.68
C LEU A 27 -13.48 11.49 -9.88
N LEU A 28 -13.80 10.74 -8.81
CA LEU A 28 -13.84 9.27 -8.84
C LEU A 28 -14.93 8.74 -9.78
N GLN A 29 -16.12 9.37 -9.80
CA GLN A 29 -17.20 9.04 -10.74
C GLN A 29 -16.76 9.22 -12.21
N SER A 30 -15.94 10.24 -12.49
CA SER A 30 -15.45 10.49 -13.85
C SER A 30 -14.41 9.45 -14.30
N GLN A 31 -13.56 9.00 -13.38
CA GLN A 31 -12.50 8.02 -13.63
C GLN A 31 -13.06 6.59 -13.76
N THR A 32 -14.04 6.24 -12.92
CA THR A 32 -14.67 4.91 -12.93
C THR A 32 -15.81 4.78 -13.94
N GLY A 33 -16.35 5.91 -14.43
CA GLY A 33 -17.59 5.93 -15.21
C GLY A 33 -18.86 5.60 -14.39
N ASN A 34 -18.73 5.34 -13.09
CA ASN A 34 -19.84 5.02 -12.20
C ASN A 34 -20.43 6.31 -11.61
N LYS A 35 -21.60 6.75 -12.10
CA LYS A 35 -22.28 7.96 -11.62
C LYS A 35 -22.97 7.81 -10.26
N GLU A 36 -23.18 6.58 -9.81
CA GLU A 36 -23.82 6.27 -8.53
C GLU A 36 -22.79 6.18 -7.39
N LEU A 37 -21.49 6.17 -7.73
CA LEU A 37 -20.41 6.12 -6.76
C LEU A 37 -20.51 7.27 -5.77
N ASN A 38 -20.46 6.96 -4.48
CA ASN A 38 -20.42 7.93 -3.40
C ASN A 38 -19.28 7.60 -2.43
N ILE A 39 -18.80 8.60 -1.68
CA ILE A 39 -17.75 8.40 -0.68
C ILE A 39 -18.23 8.87 0.68
N ASN A 40 -18.02 8.08 1.72
CA ASN A 40 -18.47 8.37 3.08
C ASN A 40 -17.37 8.04 4.10
N LEU A 41 -17.50 8.56 5.32
CA LEU A 41 -16.66 8.16 6.45
C LEU A 41 -17.28 6.97 7.16
N GLY A 42 -16.46 6.01 7.60
CA GLY A 42 -16.93 4.86 8.37
C GLY A 42 -15.82 3.87 8.71
N LYS A 43 -16.08 2.96 9.65
CA LYS A 43 -15.07 2.01 10.17
C LYS A 43 -14.96 0.71 9.36
N SER A 44 -15.96 0.38 8.55
CA SER A 44 -16.02 -0.89 7.81
C SER A 44 -16.27 -0.67 6.32
N LYS A 45 -15.64 -1.51 5.49
CA LYS A 45 -15.92 -1.59 4.06
C LYS A 45 -17.38 -2.00 3.87
N ASN A 46 -18.15 -1.21 3.11
CA ASN A 46 -19.53 -1.57 2.80
C ASN A 46 -19.55 -2.60 1.65
N ILE A 47 -20.54 -3.49 1.63
CA ILE A 47 -20.70 -4.49 0.55
C ILE A 47 -21.18 -3.81 -0.75
N ASN A 48 -21.64 -2.56 -0.66
CA ASN A 48 -22.14 -1.80 -1.79
C ASN A 48 -21.00 -1.32 -2.69
N THR A 49 -20.92 -1.84 -3.90
CA THR A 49 -19.93 -1.46 -4.93
C THR A 49 -20.03 -0.01 -5.41
N ASN A 50 -21.14 0.68 -5.08
CA ASN A 50 -21.32 2.11 -5.34
C ASN A 50 -20.87 2.99 -4.17
N GLU A 51 -20.27 2.45 -3.12
CA GLU A 51 -19.90 3.22 -1.94
C GLU A 51 -18.45 2.94 -1.50
N ILE A 52 -17.66 4.01 -1.42
CA ILE A 52 -16.31 3.98 -0.84
C ILE A 52 -16.40 4.49 0.59
N ILE A 53 -15.87 3.71 1.53
CA ILE A 53 -15.81 4.09 2.94
C ILE A 53 -14.36 4.44 3.29
N ILE A 54 -14.15 5.69 3.69
CA ILE A 54 -12.86 6.19 4.16
C ILE A 54 -12.80 6.03 5.67
N ASN A 55 -11.80 5.31 6.17
CA ASN A 55 -11.64 5.10 7.60
C ASN A 55 -11.13 6.38 8.31
N PRO A 56 -11.90 6.96 9.25
CA PRO A 56 -11.49 8.17 9.96
C PRO A 56 -10.14 8.03 10.68
N SER A 57 -9.80 6.83 11.17
CA SER A 57 -8.54 6.61 11.89
C SER A 57 -7.31 6.83 11.02
N ILE A 58 -7.38 6.57 9.71
CA ILE A 58 -6.27 6.83 8.77
C ILE A 58 -6.06 8.33 8.58
N LEU A 59 -7.16 9.10 8.53
CA LEU A 59 -7.12 10.56 8.47
C LEU A 59 -6.53 11.16 9.75
N VAL A 60 -6.94 10.66 10.91
CA VAL A 60 -6.38 11.09 12.21
C VAL A 60 -4.89 10.79 12.29
N ASN A 61 -4.48 9.58 11.93
CA ASN A 61 -3.07 9.18 11.95
C ASN A 61 -2.21 10.04 11.00
N SER A 62 -2.72 10.32 9.80
CA SER A 62 -2.05 11.18 8.84
C SER A 62 -1.84 12.59 9.44
N VAL A 63 -2.91 13.24 9.92
CA VAL A 63 -2.85 14.62 10.44
C VAL A 63 -1.97 14.76 11.68
N THR A 64 -2.02 13.78 12.58
CA THR A 64 -1.25 13.84 13.84
C THR A 64 0.25 13.72 13.61
N THR A 65 0.68 12.98 12.59
CA THR A 65 2.09 12.67 12.35
C THR A 65 2.76 13.63 11.35
N SER A 66 2.01 14.18 10.40
CA SER A 66 2.52 15.06 9.34
C SER A 66 2.60 16.52 9.77
N LYS A 67 3.57 17.29 9.25
CA LYS A 67 3.67 18.76 9.40
C LYS A 67 3.13 19.54 8.20
N LEU A 68 2.57 18.85 7.20
CA LEU A 68 2.02 19.45 6.00
C LEU A 68 0.73 20.24 6.28
N ASP A 69 0.25 20.95 5.25
CA ASP A 69 -1.02 21.65 5.35
C ASP A 69 -2.15 20.64 5.59
N PHE A 70 -2.98 20.96 6.60
CA PHE A 70 -4.07 20.08 7.04
C PHE A 70 -5.00 19.70 5.88
N LYS A 71 -5.32 20.66 5.00
CA LYS A 71 -6.27 20.43 3.92
C LYS A 71 -5.66 19.56 2.82
N GLU A 72 -4.42 19.83 2.45
CA GLU A 72 -3.69 19.03 1.44
C GLU A 72 -3.56 17.58 1.89
N LEU A 73 -3.22 17.37 3.16
CA LEU A 73 -3.11 16.04 3.73
C LEU A 73 -4.44 15.29 3.73
N ILE A 74 -5.54 15.94 4.14
CA ILE A 74 -6.86 15.30 4.10
C ILE A 74 -7.27 14.97 2.66
N ILE A 75 -7.01 15.85 1.70
CA ILE A 75 -7.27 15.55 0.27
C ILE A 75 -6.44 14.35 -0.19
N GLY A 76 -5.13 14.37 0.07
CA GLY A 76 -4.20 13.30 -0.33
C GLY A 76 -4.60 11.95 0.25
N THR A 77 -4.81 11.89 1.56
CA THR A 77 -5.21 10.65 2.25
C THR A 77 -6.58 10.15 1.79
N VAL A 78 -7.59 11.01 1.62
CA VAL A 78 -8.91 10.57 1.12
C VAL A 78 -8.81 10.03 -0.30
N VAL A 79 -8.01 10.67 -1.17
CA VAL A 79 -7.82 10.20 -2.54
C VAL A 79 -7.05 8.88 -2.57
N HIS A 80 -5.97 8.75 -1.79
CA HIS A 80 -5.22 7.50 -1.63
C HIS A 80 -6.14 6.35 -1.22
N GLU A 81 -6.91 6.54 -0.14
CA GLU A 81 -7.87 5.55 0.34
C GLU A 81 -8.92 5.20 -0.71
N ALA A 82 -9.41 6.20 -1.45
CA ALA A 82 -10.39 5.97 -2.50
C ALA A 82 -9.82 5.17 -3.67
N ILE A 83 -8.58 5.45 -4.10
CA ILE A 83 -7.87 4.70 -5.17
C ILE A 83 -7.89 3.21 -4.84
N HIS A 84 -7.40 2.85 -3.65
CA HIS A 84 -7.28 1.45 -3.23
C HIS A 84 -8.62 0.81 -2.86
N SER A 85 -9.65 1.61 -2.56
CA SER A 85 -11.00 1.10 -2.28
C SER A 85 -11.85 0.84 -3.52
N MET A 86 -11.51 1.44 -4.67
CA MET A 86 -12.25 1.25 -5.94
C MET A 86 -11.99 -0.09 -6.60
N GLN A 87 -10.88 -0.75 -6.27
CA GLN A 87 -10.45 -1.98 -6.91
C GLN A 87 -10.93 -3.17 -6.09
N ASP A 88 -11.85 -3.93 -6.66
CA ASP A 88 -12.26 -5.23 -6.13
C ASP A 88 -11.56 -6.30 -6.95
N TYR A 89 -10.43 -6.79 -6.42
CA TYR A 89 -9.61 -7.81 -7.06
C TYR A 89 -10.33 -9.16 -6.98
N ASN A 90 -11.24 -9.39 -7.93
CA ASN A 90 -11.86 -10.69 -8.14
C ASN A 90 -10.86 -11.61 -8.83
N PHE A 91 -10.04 -12.27 -8.02
CA PHE A 91 -9.02 -13.20 -8.48
C PHE A 91 -9.52 -14.64 -8.37
N GLU A 92 -9.69 -15.29 -9.51
CA GLU A 92 -10.03 -16.70 -9.62
C GLU A 92 -8.78 -17.49 -10.01
N ILE A 93 -8.10 -18.08 -9.02
CA ILE A 93 -6.83 -18.82 -9.18
C ILE A 93 -6.83 -19.74 -10.42
N ASP A 94 -7.87 -20.56 -10.56
CA ASP A 94 -7.98 -21.54 -11.66
C ASP A 94 -8.09 -20.90 -13.06
N LYS A 95 -8.62 -19.67 -13.14
CA LYS A 95 -8.80 -18.95 -14.41
C LYS A 95 -7.63 -18.03 -14.72
N ASP A 96 -7.09 -17.41 -13.68
CA ASP A 96 -6.16 -16.30 -13.79
C ASP A 96 -4.70 -16.76 -13.79
N LEU A 97 -4.37 -17.94 -13.26
CA LEU A 97 -3.00 -18.47 -13.19
C LEU A 97 -2.72 -19.62 -14.15
N LYS A 98 -2.77 -19.33 -15.44
CA LYS A 98 -2.54 -20.31 -16.52
C LYS A 98 -1.11 -20.83 -16.60
N LYS A 99 -0.11 -20.02 -16.22
CA LYS A 99 1.31 -20.39 -16.22
C LYS A 99 1.72 -21.24 -15.02
N TYR A 100 0.96 -21.17 -13.93
CA TYR A 100 1.30 -21.77 -12.63
C TYR A 100 0.25 -22.79 -12.14
N VAL A 101 -0.58 -23.32 -13.04
CA VAL A 101 -1.70 -24.22 -12.68
C VAL A 101 -1.24 -25.39 -11.81
N GLU A 102 -0.10 -26.01 -12.15
CA GLU A 102 0.40 -27.17 -11.41
C GLU A 102 0.78 -26.80 -9.97
N GLU A 103 1.44 -25.66 -9.78
CA GLU A 103 1.91 -25.15 -8.50
C GLU A 103 0.78 -24.57 -7.64
N THR A 104 -0.30 -24.08 -8.26
CA THR A 104 -1.41 -23.39 -7.56
C THR A 104 -2.66 -24.23 -7.42
N THR A 105 -2.63 -25.50 -7.87
CA THR A 105 -3.77 -26.41 -7.74
C THR A 105 -4.18 -26.60 -6.29
N GLY A 106 -5.44 -26.30 -5.98
CA GLY A 106 -6.02 -26.49 -4.64
C GLY A 106 -5.72 -25.35 -3.64
N LEU A 107 -5.05 -24.28 -4.07
CA LEU A 107 -4.92 -23.06 -3.29
C LEU A 107 -6.21 -22.26 -3.33
N SER A 108 -6.49 -21.52 -2.25
CA SER A 108 -7.77 -20.86 -2.02
C SER A 108 -7.73 -19.34 -2.15
N ASN A 109 -6.55 -18.73 -2.02
CA ASN A 109 -6.38 -17.29 -2.06
C ASN A 109 -4.98 -16.88 -2.60
N ILE A 110 -4.84 -15.60 -2.91
CA ILE A 110 -3.61 -15.02 -3.47
C ILE A 110 -2.43 -15.03 -2.47
N GLU A 111 -2.67 -14.92 -1.16
CA GLU A 111 -1.59 -15.01 -0.17
C GLU A 111 -0.93 -16.39 -0.19
N GLU A 112 -1.72 -17.47 -0.25
CA GLU A 112 -1.23 -18.84 -0.42
C GLU A 112 -0.45 -19.02 -1.73
N VAL A 113 -0.97 -18.48 -2.82
CA VAL A 113 -0.29 -18.49 -4.14
C VAL A 113 1.08 -17.81 -4.03
N LEU A 114 1.14 -16.62 -3.44
CA LEU A 114 2.38 -15.86 -3.30
C LEU A 114 3.35 -16.56 -2.34
N GLU A 115 2.87 -17.18 -1.27
CA GLU A 115 3.70 -17.98 -0.37
C GLU A 115 4.33 -19.18 -1.09
N VAL A 116 3.56 -19.89 -1.93
CA VAL A 116 4.07 -21.04 -2.70
C VAL A 116 5.06 -20.60 -3.78
N LEU A 117 4.73 -19.57 -4.56
CA LEU A 117 5.50 -19.18 -5.74
C LEU A 117 6.69 -18.27 -5.40
N ALA A 118 6.50 -17.31 -4.51
CA ALA A 118 7.48 -16.29 -4.17
C ALA A 118 8.02 -16.45 -2.74
N GLY A 119 7.42 -17.30 -1.89
CA GLY A 119 7.79 -17.42 -0.48
C GLY A 119 7.08 -16.37 0.41
N PRO A 120 7.35 -16.41 1.72
CA PRO A 120 6.54 -15.70 2.73
C PRO A 120 6.62 -14.17 2.64
N PHE A 121 7.61 -13.63 1.93
CA PHE A 121 7.77 -12.19 1.72
C PHE A 121 7.16 -11.69 0.40
N GLY A 122 6.66 -12.59 -0.46
CA GLY A 122 6.10 -12.26 -1.77
C GLY A 122 4.92 -11.29 -1.69
N LYS A 123 4.05 -11.46 -0.69
CA LYS A 123 2.90 -10.59 -0.46
C LYS A 123 3.26 -9.11 -0.36
N TYR A 124 4.38 -8.78 0.28
CA TYR A 124 4.80 -7.39 0.46
C TYR A 124 5.25 -6.73 -0.84
N VAL A 125 6.00 -7.46 -1.67
CA VAL A 125 6.39 -6.95 -2.99
C VAL A 125 5.16 -6.81 -3.87
N PHE A 126 4.26 -7.80 -3.85
CA PHE A 126 3.01 -7.76 -4.61
C PHE A 126 2.14 -6.56 -4.22
N GLU A 127 1.92 -6.34 -2.92
CA GLU A 127 1.17 -5.19 -2.41
C GLU A 127 1.81 -3.85 -2.83
N ILE A 128 3.13 -3.72 -2.71
CA ILE A 128 3.82 -2.51 -3.17
C ILE A 128 3.65 -2.29 -4.67
N LEU A 129 3.77 -3.34 -5.50
CA LEU A 129 3.57 -3.21 -6.94
C LEU A 129 2.16 -2.71 -7.26
N ILE A 130 1.14 -3.35 -6.71
CA ILE A 130 -0.25 -2.98 -6.94
C ILE A 130 -0.51 -1.55 -6.47
N HIS A 131 -0.19 -1.25 -5.21
CA HIS A 131 -0.45 0.07 -4.63
C HIS A 131 0.23 1.18 -5.44
N SER A 132 1.50 0.97 -5.81
CA SER A 132 2.26 1.97 -6.56
C SER A 132 1.70 2.19 -7.96
N TYR A 133 1.31 1.13 -8.67
CA TYR A 133 0.75 1.26 -10.01
C TYR A 133 -0.63 1.90 -9.99
N GLU A 134 -1.53 1.46 -9.12
CA GLU A 134 -2.86 2.07 -8.99
C GLU A 134 -2.75 3.58 -8.73
N GLU A 135 -1.89 3.96 -7.79
CA GLU A 135 -1.69 5.36 -7.45
C GLU A 135 -1.08 6.14 -8.62
N TYR A 136 -0.02 5.61 -9.25
CA TYR A 136 0.60 6.22 -10.43
C TYR A 136 -0.42 6.46 -11.56
N TYR A 137 -1.15 5.43 -11.96
CA TYR A 137 -2.08 5.52 -13.08
C TYR A 137 -3.24 6.48 -12.80
N PHE A 138 -3.73 6.52 -11.58
CA PHE A 138 -4.78 7.46 -11.19
C PHE A 138 -4.27 8.89 -11.08
N VAL A 139 -3.18 9.11 -10.35
CA VAL A 139 -2.71 10.45 -9.96
C VAL A 139 -2.01 11.19 -11.10
N LYS A 140 -1.32 10.48 -12.01
CA LYS A 140 -0.57 11.12 -13.11
C LYS A 140 -1.41 12.01 -14.03
N GLU A 141 -2.72 11.81 -14.07
CA GLU A 141 -3.65 12.64 -14.85
C GLU A 141 -3.99 13.98 -14.16
N PHE A 142 -3.62 14.14 -12.89
CA PHE A 142 -4.04 15.26 -12.05
C PHE A 142 -2.85 15.94 -11.36
N GLN A 143 -2.24 16.94 -12.02
CA GLN A 143 -1.08 17.67 -11.50
C GLN A 143 -1.24 18.18 -10.06
N GLY A 144 -2.43 18.65 -9.67
CA GLY A 144 -2.68 19.11 -8.30
C GLY A 144 -2.58 17.99 -7.26
N LEU A 145 -3.04 16.78 -7.60
CA LEU A 145 -2.87 15.61 -6.75
C LEU A 145 -1.41 15.15 -6.75
N SER A 146 -0.75 15.12 -7.90
CA SER A 146 0.67 14.76 -7.99
C SER A 146 1.53 15.63 -7.07
N SER A 147 1.26 16.95 -7.02
CA SER A 147 1.96 17.88 -6.13
C SER A 147 1.69 17.59 -4.65
N ILE A 148 0.46 17.23 -4.28
CA ILE A 148 0.12 16.86 -2.89
C ILE A 148 0.88 15.60 -2.48
N PHE A 149 0.87 14.56 -3.33
CA PHE A 149 1.59 13.32 -3.05
C PHE A 149 3.10 13.52 -3.02
N GLU A 150 3.66 14.37 -3.90
CA GLU A 150 5.07 14.77 -3.83
C GLU A 150 5.43 15.33 -2.45
N ASP A 151 4.63 16.28 -1.92
CA ASP A 151 4.88 16.89 -0.62
C ASP A 151 4.75 15.87 0.53
N VAL A 152 3.75 14.99 0.48
CA VAL A 152 3.56 13.89 1.46
C VAL A 152 4.79 12.97 1.49
N TYR A 153 5.19 12.45 0.33
CA TYR A 153 6.30 11.52 0.27
C TYR A 153 7.65 12.20 0.54
N LYS A 154 7.81 13.47 0.22
CA LYS A 154 9.03 14.23 0.53
C LYS A 154 9.23 14.41 2.04
N GLU A 155 8.14 14.61 2.80
CA GLU A 155 8.21 14.69 4.26
C GLU A 155 8.69 13.36 4.86
N SER A 156 8.14 12.24 4.37
CA SER A 156 8.41 10.92 4.92
C SER A 156 9.72 10.29 4.42
N PHE A 157 10.22 10.71 3.25
CA PHE A 157 11.38 10.13 2.56
C PHE A 157 12.63 10.00 3.44
N ASN A 158 12.92 11.00 4.28
CA ASN A 158 14.10 10.99 5.14
C ASN A 158 14.11 9.83 6.15
N GLN A 159 12.94 9.29 6.50
CA GLN A 159 12.82 8.19 7.43
C GLN A 159 13.19 6.84 6.80
N ILE A 160 13.17 6.72 5.46
CA ILE A 160 13.53 5.48 4.75
C ILE A 160 14.93 5.01 5.14
N LYS A 161 15.88 5.93 5.34
CA LYS A 161 17.26 5.60 5.74
C LYS A 161 17.38 4.88 7.09
N ASN A 162 16.36 4.96 7.94
CA ASN A 162 16.33 4.31 9.24
C ASN A 162 15.65 2.93 9.23
N LEU A 163 15.04 2.53 8.11
CA LEU A 163 14.35 1.26 8.00
C LEU A 163 15.32 0.10 7.80
N LYS A 164 14.83 -1.13 8.01
CA LYS A 164 15.58 -2.34 7.65
C LYS A 164 15.78 -2.45 6.14
N ALA A 165 16.83 -3.15 5.72
CA ALA A 165 17.27 -3.18 4.32
C ALA A 165 16.17 -3.60 3.31
N PHE A 166 15.33 -4.58 3.66
CA PHE A 166 14.20 -4.97 2.81
C PHE A 166 13.13 -3.88 2.73
N ASN A 167 12.81 -3.22 3.85
CA ASN A 167 11.84 -2.12 3.88
C ASN A 167 12.36 -0.89 3.11
N GLN A 168 13.67 -0.61 3.19
CA GLN A 168 14.31 0.40 2.34
C GLN A 168 14.10 0.09 0.87
N PHE A 169 14.32 -1.17 0.47
CA PHE A 169 14.07 -1.60 -0.91
C PHE A 169 12.60 -1.42 -1.30
N LEU A 170 11.65 -1.87 -0.48
CA LEU A 170 10.21 -1.72 -0.77
C LEU A 170 9.79 -0.26 -0.93
N SER A 171 10.26 0.64 -0.06
CA SER A 171 9.96 2.08 -0.19
C SER A 171 10.59 2.70 -1.43
N LEU A 172 11.81 2.29 -1.80
CA LEU A 172 12.46 2.75 -3.03
C LEU A 172 11.75 2.21 -4.28
N LEU A 173 11.29 0.96 -4.24
CA LEU A 173 10.49 0.36 -5.31
C LEU A 173 9.19 1.14 -5.53
N PHE A 174 8.51 1.52 -4.44
CA PHE A 174 7.33 2.39 -4.47
C PHE A 174 7.61 3.72 -5.18
N HIS A 175 8.67 4.43 -4.77
CA HIS A 175 9.02 5.72 -5.38
C HIS A 175 9.44 5.61 -6.84
N ASN A 176 10.11 4.51 -7.22
CA ASN A 176 10.48 4.26 -8.61
C ASN A 176 9.27 4.08 -9.53
N ILE A 177 8.17 3.50 -9.02
CA ILE A 177 6.95 3.26 -9.81
C ILE A 177 6.08 4.51 -9.85
N THR A 178 5.92 5.18 -8.70
CA THR A 178 5.04 6.34 -8.58
C THR A 178 5.61 7.63 -9.18
N ASP A 179 6.95 7.74 -9.25
CA ASP A 179 7.67 8.86 -9.88
C ASP A 179 7.33 10.25 -9.28
N TYR A 180 6.89 10.31 -8.02
CA TYR A 180 6.70 11.59 -7.33
C TYR A 180 8.02 12.25 -6.94
N LEU A 181 9.05 11.46 -6.65
CA LEU A 181 10.34 11.94 -6.17
C LEU A 181 11.47 11.42 -7.06
N GLN A 182 12.39 12.31 -7.42
CA GLN A 182 13.68 11.90 -7.96
C GLN A 182 14.56 11.39 -6.81
N VAL A 183 14.66 10.07 -6.69
CA VAL A 183 15.37 9.43 -5.58
C VAL A 183 16.83 9.17 -5.92
N ASP A 184 17.74 9.75 -5.15
CA ASP A 184 19.17 9.39 -5.18
C ASP A 184 19.45 8.17 -4.30
N ILE A 185 19.60 7.01 -4.95
CA ILE A 185 19.88 5.74 -4.27
C ILE A 185 21.33 5.61 -3.81
N SER A 186 22.25 6.52 -4.19
CA SER A 186 23.68 6.41 -3.87
C SER A 186 23.98 6.38 -2.37
N SER A 187 23.06 6.93 -1.57
CA SER A 187 23.17 6.99 -0.11
C SER A 187 22.78 5.70 0.62
N PHE A 188 22.27 4.68 -0.08
CA PHE A 188 21.89 3.38 0.49
C PHE A 188 23.00 2.34 0.39
N ASN A 189 22.88 1.21 1.08
CA ASN A 189 23.85 0.12 0.97
C ASN A 189 23.88 -0.45 -0.48
N LYS A 190 25.05 -0.88 -0.94
CA LYS A 190 25.26 -1.47 -2.28
C LYS A 190 24.26 -2.58 -2.60
N ASN A 191 23.93 -3.44 -1.66
CA ASN A 191 22.96 -4.52 -1.89
C ASN A 191 21.57 -3.97 -2.27
N ILE A 192 21.13 -2.91 -1.59
CA ILE A 192 19.85 -2.24 -1.86
C ILE A 192 19.92 -1.55 -3.22
N GLN A 193 21.00 -0.82 -3.50
CA GLN A 193 21.20 -0.17 -4.80
C GLN A 193 21.11 -1.17 -5.96
N THR A 194 21.81 -2.29 -5.86
CA THR A 194 21.78 -3.35 -6.88
C THR A 194 20.36 -3.89 -7.06
N SER A 195 19.67 -4.21 -5.97
CA SER A 195 18.29 -4.70 -6.04
C SER A 195 17.36 -3.72 -6.73
N VAL A 196 17.43 -2.42 -6.38
CA VAL A 196 16.62 -1.38 -7.00
C VAL A 196 16.89 -1.27 -8.51
N ILE A 197 18.17 -1.24 -8.91
CA ILE A 197 18.57 -1.14 -10.32
C ILE A 197 18.14 -2.38 -11.13
N GLU A 198 18.21 -3.57 -10.53
CA GLU A 198 17.79 -4.81 -11.19
C GLU A 198 16.26 -4.86 -11.32
N SER A 199 15.52 -4.49 -10.28
CA SER A 199 14.05 -4.39 -10.33
C SER A 199 13.58 -3.33 -11.34
N GLU A 200 14.23 -2.17 -11.42
CA GLU A 200 13.90 -1.11 -12.39
C GLU A 200 13.97 -1.60 -13.84
N LYS A 201 14.93 -2.46 -14.17
CA LYS A 201 15.03 -3.07 -15.50
C LYS A 201 13.84 -3.97 -15.82
N LEU A 202 13.27 -4.64 -14.83
CA LEU A 202 12.04 -5.43 -14.99
C LEU A 202 10.84 -4.50 -15.18
N LEU A 203 10.71 -3.50 -14.31
CA LEU A 203 9.62 -2.51 -14.35
C LEU A 203 9.57 -1.76 -15.69
N SER A 204 10.73 -1.38 -16.26
CA SER A 204 10.80 -0.66 -17.54
C SER A 204 10.19 -1.39 -18.75
N LYS A 205 9.99 -2.72 -18.63
CA LYS A 205 9.39 -3.57 -19.66
C LYS A 205 7.99 -4.05 -19.30
N PHE A 206 7.56 -3.78 -18.08
CA PHE A 206 6.27 -4.20 -17.56
C PHE A 206 5.22 -3.16 -17.90
N THR A 207 4.03 -3.61 -18.29
CA THR A 207 2.86 -2.75 -18.45
C THR A 207 1.80 -3.26 -17.50
N TYR A 208 1.41 -2.44 -16.54
CA TYR A 208 0.39 -2.80 -15.57
C TYR A 208 -0.98 -2.90 -16.24
N ASP A 209 -1.65 -4.03 -16.02
CA ASP A 209 -3.06 -4.26 -16.36
C ASP A 209 -3.75 -4.85 -15.13
N SER A 210 -4.73 -4.12 -14.57
CA SER A 210 -5.46 -4.54 -13.38
C SER A 210 -6.28 -5.82 -13.59
N ASN A 211 -6.53 -6.22 -14.85
CA ASN A 211 -7.22 -7.47 -15.17
C ASN A 211 -6.27 -8.66 -15.35
N ASN A 212 -4.96 -8.45 -15.28
CA ASN A 212 -3.95 -9.47 -15.50
C ASN A 212 -2.98 -9.54 -14.33
N LEU A 213 -3.48 -10.03 -13.19
CA LEU A 213 -2.68 -10.21 -11.98
C LEU A 213 -1.58 -11.26 -12.12
N GLU A 214 -1.68 -12.19 -13.08
CA GLU A 214 -0.65 -13.20 -13.34
C GLU A 214 0.71 -12.56 -13.66
N GLU A 215 0.73 -11.49 -14.46
CA GLU A 215 1.97 -10.78 -14.78
C GLU A 215 2.55 -10.03 -13.57
N VAL A 216 1.69 -9.53 -12.67
CA VAL A 216 2.12 -8.89 -11.41
C VAL A 216 2.76 -9.93 -10.48
N ILE A 217 2.20 -11.15 -10.43
CA ILE A 217 2.78 -12.26 -9.67
C ILE A 217 4.12 -12.69 -10.27
N GLU A 218 4.21 -12.82 -11.58
CA GLU A 218 5.47 -13.15 -12.27
C GLU A 218 6.55 -12.10 -11.96
N LEU A 219 6.20 -10.81 -12.00
CA LEU A 219 7.09 -9.73 -11.61
C LEU A 219 7.49 -9.80 -10.13
N THR A 220 6.54 -10.16 -9.25
CA THR A 220 6.78 -10.36 -7.81
C THR A 220 7.81 -11.45 -7.55
N ILE A 221 7.67 -12.60 -8.22
CA ILE A 221 8.62 -13.73 -8.09
C ILE A 221 10.03 -13.27 -8.48
N GLN A 222 10.17 -12.59 -9.62
CA GLN A 222 11.48 -12.11 -10.10
C GLN A 222 12.10 -11.09 -9.15
N ILE A 223 11.31 -10.16 -8.59
CA ILE A 223 11.80 -9.17 -7.63
C ILE A 223 12.20 -9.83 -6.30
N ILE A 224 11.46 -10.82 -5.82
CA ILE A 224 11.86 -11.56 -4.61
C ILE A 224 13.18 -12.30 -4.83
N ASP A 225 13.38 -12.90 -5.99
CA ASP A 225 14.65 -13.56 -6.32
C ASP A 225 15.82 -12.56 -6.34
N ILE A 226 15.62 -11.36 -6.89
CA ILE A 226 16.60 -10.26 -6.80
C ILE A 226 16.92 -9.94 -5.33
N CYS A 227 15.91 -9.81 -4.48
CA CYS A 227 16.09 -9.52 -3.05
C CYS A 227 16.86 -10.63 -2.32
N ARG A 228 16.60 -11.90 -2.64
CA ARG A 228 17.32 -13.05 -2.07
C ARG A 228 18.78 -13.07 -2.51
N VAL A 229 19.04 -12.95 -3.81
CA VAL A 229 20.40 -12.95 -4.38
C VAL A 229 21.25 -11.82 -3.78
N ASN A 230 20.65 -10.65 -3.58
CA ASN A 230 21.31 -9.49 -2.99
C ASN A 230 21.28 -9.47 -1.45
N LYS A 231 20.85 -10.55 -0.79
CA LYS A 231 20.84 -10.72 0.68
C LYS A 231 20.04 -9.64 1.41
N LEU A 232 18.93 -9.20 0.83
CA LEU A 232 17.94 -8.35 1.52
C LEU A 232 16.96 -9.19 2.34
N LEU A 233 16.78 -10.45 1.96
CA LEU A 233 15.95 -11.43 2.65
C LEU A 233 16.81 -12.58 3.20
N PRO A 234 16.44 -13.18 4.34
CA PRO A 234 17.15 -14.34 4.89
C PRO A 234 16.93 -15.59 4.02
N ASP A 235 17.94 -16.46 3.93
CA ASP A 235 17.73 -17.81 3.40
C ASP A 235 17.17 -18.70 4.51
N LEU A 236 15.84 -18.80 4.56
CA LEU A 236 15.13 -19.53 5.60
C LEU A 236 15.54 -21.01 5.70
N ARG A 237 16.10 -21.60 4.64
CA ARG A 237 16.55 -23.00 4.61
C ARG A 237 17.76 -23.26 5.53
N GLU A 238 18.47 -22.22 5.93
CA GLU A 238 19.60 -22.32 6.87
C GLU A 238 19.16 -22.43 8.34
N TYR A 239 17.87 -22.28 8.62
CA TYR A 239 17.31 -22.21 9.98
C TYR A 239 16.40 -23.41 10.28
N SER A 240 16.30 -23.77 11.57
CA SER A 240 15.29 -24.74 12.02
C SER A 240 13.88 -24.20 11.88
N LEU A 241 12.87 -25.08 11.86
CA LEU A 241 11.46 -24.66 11.74
C LEU A 241 11.02 -23.66 12.83
N GLY A 242 11.56 -23.79 14.06
CA GLY A 242 11.30 -22.86 15.15
C GLY A 242 11.88 -21.47 14.88
N GLU A 243 13.14 -21.42 14.46
CA GLU A 243 13.83 -20.16 14.11
C GLU A 243 13.20 -19.50 12.87
N GLN A 244 12.81 -20.28 11.86
CA GLN A 244 12.09 -19.75 10.70
C GLN A 244 10.81 -19.04 11.14
N ARG A 245 10.02 -19.65 12.03
CA ARG A 245 8.80 -19.03 12.54
C ARG A 245 9.08 -17.72 13.29
N GLU A 246 10.08 -17.69 14.15
CA GLU A 246 10.46 -16.46 14.88
C GLU A 246 10.93 -15.35 13.93
N ILE A 247 11.72 -15.69 12.91
CA ILE A 247 12.15 -14.75 11.88
C ILE A 247 10.95 -14.20 11.11
N LEU A 248 10.02 -15.06 10.71
CA LEU A 248 8.83 -14.67 9.96
C LEU A 248 7.92 -13.75 10.77
N GLU A 249 7.59 -14.13 12.01
CA GLU A 249 6.76 -13.30 12.90
C GLU A 249 7.44 -11.93 13.15
N SER A 250 8.74 -11.92 13.43
CA SER A 250 9.48 -10.67 13.64
C SER A 250 9.53 -9.81 12.38
N MET A 251 9.74 -10.40 11.19
CA MET A 251 9.79 -9.64 9.96
C MET A 251 8.42 -9.11 9.57
N ASP A 252 7.33 -9.87 9.74
CA ASP A 252 5.95 -9.43 9.47
C ASP A 252 5.64 -8.13 10.23
N ASP A 253 5.84 -8.13 11.55
CA ASP A 253 5.60 -6.95 12.40
C ASP A 253 6.48 -5.76 11.98
N ASN A 254 7.77 -6.01 11.71
CA ASN A 254 8.69 -4.93 11.34
C ASN A 254 8.44 -4.36 9.95
N ILE A 255 8.00 -5.17 8.98
CA ILE A 255 7.73 -4.68 7.61
C ILE A 255 6.55 -3.72 7.64
N VAL A 256 5.46 -4.13 8.28
CA VAL A 256 4.24 -3.32 8.42
C VAL A 256 4.54 -2.02 9.17
N ASP A 257 5.16 -2.10 10.35
CA ASP A 257 5.43 -0.93 11.18
C ASP A 257 6.37 0.08 10.51
N ASP A 258 7.37 -0.40 9.76
CA ASP A 258 8.33 0.48 9.08
C ASP A 258 7.72 1.14 7.84
N LEU A 259 6.95 0.40 7.04
CA LEU A 259 6.32 0.96 5.85
C LEU A 259 5.29 2.04 6.22
N ASN A 260 4.58 1.88 7.34
CA ASN A 260 3.63 2.88 7.85
C ASN A 260 4.26 4.22 8.26
N LYS A 261 5.59 4.25 8.44
CA LYS A 261 6.31 5.49 8.74
C LYS A 261 6.63 6.29 7.48
N VAL A 262 6.63 5.64 6.32
CA VAL A 262 7.14 6.23 5.07
C VAL A 262 6.13 6.25 3.93
N LEU A 263 5.13 5.37 3.96
CA LEU A 263 4.03 5.31 3.02
C LEU A 263 2.70 5.61 3.71
N ILE A 264 1.74 6.16 2.97
CA ILE A 264 0.36 6.27 3.45
C ILE A 264 -0.19 4.83 3.54
N PRO A 265 -0.69 4.39 4.70
CA PRO A 265 -1.30 3.08 4.82
C PRO A 265 -2.67 3.08 4.15
N SER A 266 -2.98 2.01 3.42
CA SER A 266 -4.32 1.76 2.88
C SER A 266 -5.20 1.08 3.93
N SER A 267 -6.47 1.45 4.05
CA SER A 267 -7.42 0.60 4.81
C SER A 267 -7.70 -0.72 4.10
N THR A 268 -7.52 -0.83 2.78
CA THR A 268 -7.82 -2.04 2.02
C THR A 268 -6.56 -2.87 1.80
N ASN A 269 -6.58 -4.13 2.23
CA ASN A 269 -5.56 -5.10 1.86
C ASN A 269 -5.91 -5.75 0.50
N VAL A 270 -5.02 -5.62 -0.48
CA VAL A 270 -5.21 -6.21 -1.82
C VAL A 270 -5.13 -7.74 -1.80
N THR A 271 -4.30 -8.33 -0.94
CA THR A 271 -4.09 -9.79 -0.87
C THR A 271 -5.16 -10.54 -0.07
N THR A 272 -5.82 -9.87 0.88
CA THR A 272 -6.84 -10.51 1.74
C THR A 272 -8.24 -9.93 1.58
N GLY A 273 -8.39 -8.81 0.86
CA GLY A 273 -9.65 -8.08 0.74
C GLY A 273 -10.15 -7.46 2.07
N ASN A 274 -9.46 -7.73 3.18
CA ASN A 274 -9.81 -7.28 4.51
C ASN A 274 -9.32 -5.86 4.74
N THR A 275 -9.99 -5.17 5.66
CA THR A 275 -9.42 -3.95 6.22
C THR A 275 -8.08 -4.32 6.85
N LEU A 276 -7.01 -3.57 6.60
CA LEU A 276 -5.74 -3.69 7.33
C LEU A 276 -5.96 -3.29 8.81
N GLU A 277 -6.69 -4.10 9.59
CA GLU A 277 -6.89 -3.89 11.02
C GLU A 277 -5.55 -3.88 11.76
N LYS A 278 -4.52 -4.56 11.22
CA LYS A 278 -3.15 -4.52 11.73
C LYS A 278 -2.42 -3.18 11.51
N PHE A 279 -2.91 -2.30 10.63
CA PHE A 279 -2.29 -1.00 10.32
C PHE A 279 -2.89 0.17 11.13
N LEU A 280 -3.92 -0.10 11.91
CA LEU A 280 -4.50 0.81 12.88
C LEU A 280 -3.89 0.47 14.24
N GLY A 281 -2.99 1.32 14.73
CA GLY A 281 -2.13 1.06 15.88
C GLY A 281 -2.77 0.37 17.09
N GLU A 282 -1.92 -0.44 17.73
CA GLU A 282 -2.11 -1.27 18.93
C GLU A 282 -3.29 -2.26 18.92
N LYS A 283 -3.01 -3.49 19.37
CA LYS A 283 -4.04 -4.40 19.89
C LYS A 283 -4.71 -3.77 21.12
N GLY A 284 -5.58 -2.80 20.90
CA GLY A 284 -6.55 -2.34 21.88
C GLY A 284 -7.47 -3.51 22.19
N LYS A 285 -7.60 -3.84 23.48
CA LYS A 285 -8.64 -4.75 23.97
C LYS A 285 -9.96 -4.38 23.29
N GLN A 286 -10.73 -5.38 22.84
CA GLN A 286 -12.14 -5.22 22.48
C GLN A 286 -12.81 -4.27 23.48
N SER A 287 -12.97 -3.01 23.10
CA SER A 287 -13.89 -2.11 23.77
C SER A 287 -15.14 -2.18 22.93
N ASP A 288 -16.11 -2.94 23.43
CA ASP A 288 -17.51 -2.74 23.12
C ASP A 288 -17.82 -1.27 23.38
N ASP A 289 -17.76 -0.43 22.34
CA ASP A 289 -18.50 0.82 22.30
C ASP A 289 -18.58 1.31 20.85
N GLU A 290 -19.73 1.03 20.25
CA GLU A 290 -20.27 1.81 19.14
C GLU A 290 -20.25 3.29 19.53
N LYS A 291 -19.36 4.07 18.89
CA LYS A 291 -19.70 5.43 18.45
C LYS A 291 -18.71 5.94 17.42
N LEU A 292 -19.33 6.33 16.30
CA LEU A 292 -18.90 7.11 15.13
C LEU A 292 -17.55 6.72 14.52
#